data_AF-A0A2T6IQH9-F1
#
_entry.id   AF-A0A2T6IQH9-F1
#
_cell.length_a   1.000
_cell.length_b   1.000
_cell.length_c   1.000
_cell.angle_alpha   90.00
_cell.angle_beta   90.00
_cell.angle_gamma   90.00
#
_symmetry.space_group_name_H-M   'P 1'
#
loop_
_entity.id
_entity.type
_entity.pdbx_description
1 polymer ?
#
loop_
_entity_poly.entity_id
_entity_poly.type
_entity_poly.pdbx_seq_one_letter_code
_entity_poly.pdbx_strand_id
1 'polypeptide(L)'
;MFSRAILLRLAQTFVARHPLIEGHGNFGSVDGDPPAAMRYTECRLTRFCEDALLKNLDDKVVPFRPNFDANEREPVVFPASVPLVLIQGSSGIAVGMSTQIPPHNLHEILDATIALIRDPELPDAELLRLVPGPDFPTGGLLVNSEEIPGAYKEGRGRVLLRGRFHLEGEDDDGDTVPGRDRNAEDEAERDEADRNVRNGRKNERRLVITELPYGVNKSTVMQVIAQMISVKFLEGVTSVRDESDWRGIRVVLVLRRDADAHTILTLLLKHTNLQVYIPMHLIALEKGTKPVRFSLKSMLLSWIAFRFHTLRRLLAAEEAERKARSHLLEGLLRAVSLMDDVVKTVRESLSADEAKQKLTEPPLGFSPAQAQALLRLTLSRLTRLERRQLEEEAKAQKNRLSELASLLAHDREIYELMVEELQAHKTRHKAPRKTKVLGLRRAQQRARREEDARATTARNSQEAFAETDRHDSRRPDGREKEENPVKEKKETEENVQKKDLERGKARTDARHEEGSAGQALEETEGLGGFEEKGRDDRTSTQRKQFAGQDTWRKDGIVDRQKRLKEEGETETLVSRDVNESSTEAETDASEEDREGDSSEEDQDDARVPFGEIKNMNKEDFISNQR
;
A
#
# COMPACT_ATOMS: atom_id res chain seq x y z
N MET A 1 -20.44 2.59 26.18
CA MET A 1 -19.93 1.22 25.94
C MET A 1 -19.29 1.04 24.56
N PHE A 2 -19.89 1.52 23.47
CA PHE A 2 -19.38 1.31 22.10
C PHE A 2 -17.96 1.86 21.83
N SER A 3 -17.62 3.05 22.33
CA SER A 3 -16.29 3.65 22.11
C SER A 3 -15.14 2.81 22.70
N ARG A 4 -15.32 2.20 23.87
CA ARG A 4 -14.29 1.36 24.52
C ARG A 4 -13.97 0.10 23.71
N ALA A 5 -15.00 -0.58 23.18
CA ALA A 5 -14.81 -1.81 22.42
C ALA A 5 -14.03 -1.57 21.11
N ILE A 6 -14.24 -0.42 20.47
CA ILE A 6 -13.51 -0.03 19.26
C ILE A 6 -12.05 0.26 19.59
N LEU A 7 -11.79 1.04 20.65
CA LEU A 7 -10.43 1.36 21.08
C LEU A 7 -9.61 0.10 21.39
N LEU A 8 -10.22 -0.88 22.05
CA LEU A 8 -9.59 -2.18 22.33
C LEU A 8 -9.20 -2.91 21.04
N ARG A 9 -10.09 -2.99 20.05
CA ARG A 9 -9.79 -3.63 18.75
C ARG A 9 -8.64 -2.96 18.01
N LEU A 10 -8.53 -1.64 18.08
CA LEU A 10 -7.45 -0.87 17.45
C LEU A 10 -6.08 -1.10 18.10
N ALA A 11 -6.06 -1.61 19.34
CA ALA A 11 -4.85 -1.92 20.09
C ALA A 11 -4.48 -3.42 20.08
N GLN A 12 -5.45 -4.31 19.88
CA GLN A 12 -5.23 -5.76 19.89
C GLN A 12 -4.41 -6.23 18.67
N THR A 13 -3.19 -6.70 18.93
CA THR A 13 -2.22 -7.18 17.92
C THR A 13 -2.66 -8.46 17.18
N PHE A 14 -3.59 -9.21 17.75
CA PHE A 14 -4.19 -10.41 17.15
C PHE A 14 -5.46 -10.11 16.34
N VAL A 15 -5.96 -8.87 16.38
CA VAL A 15 -7.12 -8.40 15.59
C VAL A 15 -6.67 -7.48 14.46
N ALA A 16 -5.88 -6.46 14.77
CA ALA A 16 -5.36 -5.51 13.80
C ALA A 16 -3.98 -5.93 13.28
N ARG A 17 -3.80 -5.92 11.96
CA ARG A 17 -2.51 -6.28 11.33
C ARG A 17 -1.41 -5.26 11.63
N HIS A 18 -1.78 -3.99 11.67
CA HIS A 18 -0.95 -2.85 12.07
C HIS A 18 -1.72 -2.03 13.10
N PRO A 19 -1.64 -2.33 14.41
CA PRO A 19 -2.39 -1.59 15.43
C PRO A 19 -2.24 -0.07 15.28
N LEU A 20 -3.35 0.66 15.38
CA LEU A 20 -3.33 2.13 15.34
C LEU A 20 -3.06 2.72 16.73
N ILE A 21 -3.44 1.98 17.77
CA ILE A 21 -3.29 2.36 19.16
C ILE A 21 -2.32 1.40 19.84
N GLU A 22 -1.41 1.95 20.64
CA GLU A 22 -0.56 1.17 21.53
C GLU A 22 -1.17 1.23 22.94
N GLY A 23 -1.50 0.06 23.47
CA GLY A 23 -2.09 -0.08 24.80
C GLY A 23 -1.09 -0.56 25.84
N HIS A 24 -1.19 -0.04 27.06
CA HIS A 24 -0.50 -0.56 28.25
C HIS A 24 -1.54 -1.06 29.28
N GLY A 25 -1.39 -2.31 29.72
CA GLY A 25 -2.35 -3.01 30.58
C GLY A 25 -2.96 -4.24 29.89
N ASN A 26 -4.02 -4.80 30.47
CA ASN A 26 -4.70 -5.97 29.90
C ASN A 26 -5.75 -5.55 28.85
N PHE A 27 -5.43 -5.74 27.57
CA PHE A 27 -6.29 -5.48 26.42
C PHE A 27 -7.04 -6.72 25.91
N GLY A 28 -7.10 -7.79 26.72
CA GLY A 28 -7.69 -9.07 26.36
C GLY A 28 -6.69 -10.00 25.67
N SER A 29 -7.07 -11.26 25.51
CA SER A 29 -6.24 -12.33 24.97
C SER A 29 -6.92 -13.03 23.79
N VAL A 30 -6.16 -13.86 23.07
CA VAL A 30 -6.71 -14.77 22.03
C VAL A 30 -7.63 -15.84 22.64
N ASP A 31 -7.52 -16.06 23.96
CA ASP A 31 -8.30 -17.04 24.72
C ASP A 31 -9.71 -16.54 25.04
N GLY A 32 -9.99 -15.28 24.69
CA GLY A 32 -11.29 -14.63 24.89
C GLY A 32 -11.44 -13.99 26.26
N ASP A 33 -10.35 -13.79 27.01
CA ASP A 33 -10.41 -13.12 28.29
C ASP A 33 -10.83 -11.65 28.10
N PRO A 34 -11.78 -11.15 28.90
CA PRO A 34 -12.22 -9.79 28.79
C PRO A 34 -11.09 -8.82 29.16
N PRO A 35 -10.96 -7.69 28.45
CA PRO A 35 -9.98 -6.66 28.78
C PRO A 35 -10.28 -6.01 30.12
N ALA A 36 -9.22 -5.54 30.80
CA ALA A 36 -9.33 -4.81 32.05
C ALA A 36 -10.16 -3.53 31.88
N ALA A 37 -10.80 -3.10 32.98
CA ALA A 37 -11.57 -1.87 33.02
C ALA A 37 -10.71 -0.66 32.61
N MET A 38 -11.33 0.35 31.99
CA MET A 38 -10.64 1.52 31.42
C MET A 38 -9.74 2.28 32.39
N ARG A 39 -10.03 2.20 33.70
CA ARG A 39 -9.23 2.80 34.78
C ARG A 39 -7.86 2.13 35.01
N TYR A 40 -7.61 0.98 34.39
CA TYR A 40 -6.36 0.20 34.50
C TYR A 40 -5.61 0.10 33.16
N THR A 41 -6.10 0.78 32.12
CA THR A 41 -5.52 0.71 30.77
C THR A 41 -5.11 2.10 30.34
N GLU A 42 -3.90 2.22 29.82
CA GLU A 42 -3.41 3.44 29.20
C GLU A 42 -3.24 3.20 27.71
N CYS A 43 -3.40 4.25 26.89
CA CYS A 43 -3.24 4.13 25.46
C CYS A 43 -2.59 5.37 24.86
N ARG A 44 -1.81 5.16 23.80
CA ARG A 44 -1.25 6.22 22.96
C ARG A 44 -1.39 5.86 21.49
N LEU A 45 -1.23 6.84 20.61
CA LEU A 45 -1.17 6.59 19.18
C LEU A 45 0.13 5.86 18.84
N THR A 46 0.05 4.92 17.91
CA THR A 46 1.25 4.31 17.33
C THR A 46 1.91 5.28 16.35
N ARG A 47 3.23 5.10 16.15
CA ARG A 47 3.95 5.81 15.08
C ARG A 47 3.34 5.58 13.69
N PHE A 48 2.84 4.37 13.43
CA PHE A 48 2.14 4.07 12.19
C PHE A 48 0.88 4.91 12.03
N CYS A 49 0.09 5.10 13.09
CA CYS A 49 -1.11 5.95 13.04
C CYS A 49 -0.77 7.43 12.79
N GLU A 50 0.25 7.97 13.47
CA GLU A 50 0.72 9.34 13.25
C GLU A 50 1.13 9.56 11.78
N ASP A 51 1.99 8.68 11.27
CA ASP A 51 2.50 8.74 9.91
C ASP A 51 1.40 8.54 8.86
N ALA A 52 0.49 7.58 9.07
CA ALA A 52 -0.47 7.13 8.06
C ALA A 52 -1.77 7.95 8.01
N LEU A 53 -2.23 8.51 9.14
CA LEU A 53 -3.58 9.10 9.27
C LEU A 53 -3.57 10.57 9.66
N LEU A 54 -2.67 10.98 10.56
CA LEU A 54 -2.76 12.29 11.22
C LEU A 54 -1.84 13.34 10.60
N LYS A 55 -0.84 12.91 9.84
CA LYS A 55 0.05 13.80 9.11
C LYS A 55 -0.76 14.68 8.14
N ASN A 56 -0.53 15.99 8.18
CA ASN A 56 -1.19 17.00 7.33
C ASN A 56 -2.72 17.09 7.53
N LEU A 57 -3.21 16.76 8.72
CA LEU A 57 -4.61 16.98 9.08
C LEU A 57 -4.85 18.47 9.34
N ASP A 58 -5.46 19.14 8.36
CA ASP A 58 -5.78 20.57 8.38
C ASP A 58 -7.07 20.80 7.57
N ASP A 59 -7.82 21.86 7.91
CA ASP A 59 -9.11 22.14 7.28
C ASP A 59 -9.01 22.66 5.84
N LYS A 60 -7.81 23.10 5.44
CA LYS A 60 -7.48 23.40 4.04
C LYS A 60 -7.25 22.14 3.21
N VAL A 61 -6.96 21.01 3.86
CA VAL A 61 -6.62 19.74 3.19
C VAL A 61 -7.85 18.85 3.08
N VAL A 62 -8.57 18.66 4.19
CA VAL A 62 -9.77 17.81 4.26
C VAL A 62 -10.98 18.60 4.76
N PRO A 63 -12.20 18.24 4.35
CA PRO A 63 -13.40 18.92 4.85
C PRO A 63 -13.63 18.62 6.33
N PHE A 64 -13.96 19.67 7.09
CA PHE A 64 -14.35 19.59 8.50
C PHE A 64 -15.83 19.96 8.65
N ARG A 65 -16.55 19.23 9.50
CA ARG A 65 -17.94 19.50 9.88
C ARG A 65 -18.03 19.81 11.38
N PRO A 66 -19.09 20.51 11.84
CA PRO A 66 -19.36 20.61 13.27
C PRO A 66 -19.56 19.22 13.89
N ASN A 67 -19.10 19.06 15.13
CA ASN A 67 -19.38 17.88 15.93
C ASN A 67 -20.86 17.85 16.37
N PHE A 68 -21.26 16.84 17.17
CA PHE A 68 -22.66 16.61 17.53
C PHE A 68 -23.33 17.74 18.31
N ASP A 69 -22.57 18.56 19.04
CA ASP A 69 -23.06 19.71 19.82
C ASP A 69 -22.66 21.07 19.22
N ALA A 70 -22.04 21.06 18.03
CA ALA A 70 -21.54 22.22 17.30
C ALA A 70 -20.52 23.10 18.05
N ASN A 71 -19.91 22.61 19.13
CA ASN A 71 -18.87 23.35 19.86
C ASN A 71 -17.48 23.20 19.23
N GLU A 72 -17.22 22.09 18.55
CA GLU A 72 -15.95 21.79 17.90
C GLU A 72 -16.15 21.37 16.45
N ARG A 73 -15.06 21.35 15.68
CA ARG A 73 -15.05 20.85 14.29
C ARG A 73 -14.30 19.53 14.24
N GLU A 74 -14.85 18.56 13.52
CA GLU A 74 -14.23 17.25 13.27
C GLU A 74 -14.00 17.03 11.77
N PRO A 75 -12.92 16.34 11.37
CA PRO A 75 -12.69 15.99 9.98
C PRO A 75 -13.70 14.95 9.51
N VAL A 76 -14.25 15.13 8.32
CA VAL A 76 -15.14 14.13 7.69
C VAL A 76 -14.35 12.92 7.20
N VAL A 77 -13.11 13.14 6.76
CA VAL A 77 -12.16 12.12 6.30
C VAL A 77 -10.77 12.46 6.79
N PHE A 78 -9.95 11.43 7.07
CA PHE A 78 -8.53 11.63 7.36
C PHE A 78 -7.72 11.66 6.07
N PRO A 79 -6.65 12.49 5.98
CA PRO A 79 -5.75 12.56 4.82
C PRO A 79 -4.80 11.35 4.77
N ALA A 80 -5.37 10.14 4.72
CA ALA A 80 -4.61 8.90 4.81
C ALA A 80 -3.52 8.82 3.73
N SER A 81 -2.26 8.61 4.14
CA SER A 81 -1.11 8.51 3.23
C SER A 81 -0.85 7.10 2.72
N VAL A 82 -1.59 6.10 3.22
CA VAL A 82 -1.59 4.72 2.72
C VAL A 82 -3.01 4.18 2.55
N PRO A 83 -3.25 3.14 1.72
CA PRO A 83 -4.55 2.49 1.54
C PRO A 83 -5.02 1.69 2.79
N LEU A 84 -5.37 2.41 3.85
CA LEU A 84 -5.58 1.83 5.19
C LEU A 84 -6.70 0.80 5.24
N VAL A 85 -7.76 0.96 4.43
CA VAL A 85 -8.90 0.03 4.37
C VAL A 85 -8.46 -1.39 3.99
N LEU A 86 -7.52 -1.52 3.06
CA LEU A 86 -6.96 -2.83 2.67
C LEU A 86 -6.00 -3.37 3.73
N ILE A 87 -5.18 -2.49 4.32
CA ILE A 87 -4.14 -2.87 5.28
C ILE A 87 -4.76 -3.39 6.58
N GLN A 88 -5.76 -2.70 7.13
CA GLN A 88 -6.45 -3.13 8.36
C GLN A 88 -7.58 -4.11 8.11
N GLY A 89 -8.22 -4.02 6.95
CA GLY A 89 -9.51 -4.62 6.73
C GLY A 89 -10.64 -3.84 7.43
N SER A 90 -11.86 -4.29 7.19
CA SER A 90 -13.07 -3.77 7.80
C SER A 90 -14.15 -4.84 7.82
N SER A 91 -14.98 -4.83 8.85
CA SER A 91 -16.12 -5.74 8.98
C SER A 91 -17.32 -4.95 9.47
N GLY A 92 -18.46 -5.07 8.81
CA GLY A 92 -19.66 -4.34 9.19
C GLY A 92 -20.92 -4.91 8.57
N ILE A 93 -22.04 -4.74 9.26
CA ILE A 93 -23.37 -5.12 8.77
C ILE A 93 -24.23 -3.86 8.81
N ALA A 94 -24.80 -3.51 7.66
CA ALA A 94 -25.75 -2.43 7.49
C ALA A 94 -27.11 -3.01 7.07
N VAL A 95 -28.13 -2.16 6.93
CA VAL A 95 -29.45 -2.61 6.47
C VAL A 95 -29.33 -3.10 5.02
N GLY A 96 -29.54 -4.42 4.82
CA GLY A 96 -29.50 -5.06 3.51
C GLY A 96 -28.10 -5.32 2.92
N MET A 97 -27.02 -4.98 3.63
CA MET A 97 -25.65 -5.12 3.12
C MET A 97 -24.68 -5.56 4.22
N SER A 98 -23.63 -6.29 3.83
CA SER A 98 -22.51 -6.62 4.73
C SER A 98 -21.18 -6.38 4.02
N THR A 99 -20.21 -5.88 4.77
CA THR A 99 -18.83 -5.68 4.30
C THR A 99 -17.90 -6.54 5.15
N GLN A 100 -16.95 -7.19 4.46
CA GLN A 100 -15.92 -8.00 5.06
C GLN A 100 -14.69 -7.91 4.18
N ILE A 101 -13.83 -6.94 4.49
CA ILE A 101 -12.55 -6.71 3.84
C ILE A 101 -11.48 -7.32 4.75
N PRO A 102 -10.79 -8.38 4.34
CA PRO A 102 -9.73 -8.96 5.14
C PRO A 102 -8.48 -8.04 5.14
N PRO A 103 -7.63 -8.12 6.17
CA PRO A 103 -6.37 -7.36 6.21
C PRO A 103 -5.37 -7.87 5.17
N HIS A 104 -4.50 -6.98 4.70
CA HIS A 104 -3.45 -7.27 3.73
C HIS A 104 -2.10 -6.82 4.25
N ASN A 105 -1.04 -7.33 3.61
CA ASN A 105 0.30 -6.91 3.92
C ASN A 105 0.53 -5.47 3.45
N LEU A 106 1.13 -4.63 4.31
CA LEU A 106 1.45 -3.25 3.97
C LEU A 106 2.32 -3.14 2.71
N HIS A 107 3.43 -3.88 2.64
CA HIS A 107 4.38 -3.74 1.53
C HIS A 107 3.78 -4.17 0.20
N GLU A 108 3.01 -5.26 0.18
CA GLU A 108 2.33 -5.75 -1.03
C GLU A 108 1.31 -4.73 -1.56
N ILE A 109 0.52 -4.11 -0.67
CA ILE A 109 -0.45 -3.08 -1.06
C ILE A 109 0.26 -1.82 -1.57
N LEU A 110 1.34 -1.41 -0.92
CA LEU A 110 2.13 -0.25 -1.37
C LEU A 110 2.76 -0.51 -2.75
N ASP A 111 3.34 -1.69 -2.96
CA ASP A 111 3.95 -2.07 -4.24
C ASP A 111 2.88 -2.11 -5.36
N ALA A 112 1.70 -2.66 -5.06
CA ALA A 112 0.56 -2.66 -5.98
C ALA A 112 0.05 -1.25 -6.29
N THR A 113 0.04 -0.36 -5.31
CA THR A 113 -0.37 1.04 -5.50
C THR A 113 0.65 1.79 -6.33
N ILE A 114 1.95 1.62 -6.06
CA ILE A 114 3.03 2.23 -6.86
C ILE A 114 2.98 1.72 -8.31
N ALA A 115 2.72 0.43 -8.53
CA ALA A 115 2.55 -0.12 -9.87
C ALA A 115 1.37 0.53 -10.61
N LEU A 116 0.22 0.71 -9.93
CA LEU A 116 -0.96 1.37 -10.52
C LEU A 116 -0.77 2.88 -10.75
N ILE A 117 0.08 3.55 -9.96
CA ILE A 117 0.42 4.96 -10.20
C ILE A 117 1.26 5.09 -11.49
N ARG A 118 2.17 4.14 -11.74
CA ARG A 118 3.02 4.13 -12.93
C ARG A 118 2.27 3.67 -14.18
N ASP A 119 1.39 2.68 -14.02
CA ASP A 119 0.55 2.14 -15.08
C ASP A 119 -0.89 1.92 -14.56
N PRO A 120 -1.83 2.86 -14.83
CA PRO A 120 -3.22 2.72 -14.43
C PRO A 120 -3.94 1.55 -15.13
N GLU A 121 -3.49 1.16 -16.32
CA GLU A 121 -4.09 0.10 -17.12
C GLU A 121 -3.54 -1.29 -16.78
N LEU A 122 -2.63 -1.37 -15.80
CA LEU A 122 -1.98 -2.61 -15.34
C LEU A 122 -2.98 -3.79 -15.29
N PRO A 123 -2.69 -4.90 -16.00
CA PRO A 123 -3.58 -6.05 -16.03
C PRO A 123 -3.79 -6.64 -14.63
N ASP A 124 -5.02 -7.10 -14.34
CA ASP A 124 -5.36 -7.69 -13.04
C ASP A 124 -4.41 -8.84 -12.66
N ALA A 125 -3.96 -9.63 -13.64
CA ALA A 125 -3.04 -10.74 -13.41
C ALA A 125 -1.69 -10.30 -12.82
N GLU A 126 -1.17 -9.14 -13.24
CA GLU A 126 0.08 -8.59 -12.72
C GLU A 126 -0.11 -7.96 -11.34
N LEU A 127 -1.22 -7.23 -11.15
CA LEU A 127 -1.60 -6.70 -9.85
C LEU A 127 -1.71 -7.81 -8.79
N LEU A 128 -2.32 -8.94 -9.17
CA LEU A 128 -2.49 -10.11 -8.29
C LEU A 128 -1.18 -10.87 -8.03
N ARG A 129 -0.15 -10.70 -8.88
CA ARG A 129 1.20 -11.20 -8.56
C ARG A 129 1.84 -10.40 -7.42
N LEU A 130 1.55 -9.10 -7.34
CA LEU A 130 2.02 -8.22 -6.27
C LEU A 130 1.22 -8.41 -4.97
N VAL A 131 -0.07 -8.76 -5.07
CA VAL A 131 -0.95 -9.06 -3.93
C VAL A 131 -1.44 -10.50 -3.98
N PRO A 132 -0.65 -11.48 -3.49
CA PRO A 132 -0.99 -12.90 -3.57
C PRO A 132 -2.26 -13.29 -2.78
N GLY A 133 -2.63 -12.49 -1.78
CA GLY A 133 -3.80 -12.73 -0.95
C GLY A 133 -3.72 -12.04 0.41
N PRO A 134 -4.76 -12.16 1.24
CA PRO A 134 -4.83 -11.50 2.54
C PRO A 134 -3.71 -11.94 3.51
N ASP A 135 -3.32 -11.05 4.42
CA ASP A 135 -2.31 -11.29 5.47
C ASP A 135 -2.93 -11.05 6.85
N PHE A 136 -3.22 -12.13 7.56
CA PHE A 136 -3.90 -12.09 8.84
C PHE A 136 -2.90 -11.92 10.00
N PRO A 137 -3.25 -11.16 11.05
CA PRO A 137 -2.37 -10.94 12.20
C PRO A 137 -2.01 -12.23 12.95
N THR A 138 -2.89 -13.23 12.93
CA THR A 138 -2.69 -14.56 13.55
C THR A 138 -1.93 -15.54 12.66
N GLY A 139 -1.58 -15.17 11.42
CA GLY A 139 -0.89 -16.04 10.47
C GLY A 139 -1.83 -16.99 9.74
N GLY A 140 -1.52 -18.27 9.76
CA GLY A 140 -2.26 -19.36 9.13
C GLY A 140 -1.82 -19.68 7.69
N LEU A 141 -2.51 -20.66 7.13
CA LEU A 141 -2.33 -21.19 5.78
C LEU A 141 -3.55 -20.85 4.92
N LEU A 142 -3.36 -20.12 3.82
CA LEU A 142 -4.40 -20.00 2.80
C LEU A 142 -4.36 -21.24 1.92
N VAL A 143 -5.45 -22.01 1.93
CA VAL A 143 -5.51 -23.31 1.24
C VAL A 143 -6.09 -23.18 -0.18
N ASN A 144 -7.07 -22.27 -0.37
CA ASN A 144 -7.78 -22.08 -1.65
C ASN A 144 -7.21 -20.91 -2.48
N SER A 145 -5.90 -20.88 -2.72
CA SER A 145 -5.26 -19.76 -3.44
C SER A 145 -5.82 -19.52 -4.84
N GLU A 146 -6.40 -20.54 -5.47
CA GLU A 146 -6.98 -20.49 -6.81
C GLU A 146 -8.28 -19.65 -6.87
N GLU A 147 -9.02 -19.53 -5.77
CA GLU A 147 -10.29 -18.76 -5.71
C GLU A 147 -10.06 -17.26 -5.42
N ILE A 148 -8.89 -16.91 -4.88
CA ILE A 148 -8.56 -15.54 -4.44
C ILE A 148 -8.58 -14.52 -5.62
N PRO A 149 -8.00 -14.81 -6.80
CA PRO A 149 -8.08 -13.92 -7.97
C PRO A 149 -9.51 -13.53 -8.35
N GLY A 150 -10.42 -14.50 -8.42
CA GLY A 150 -11.83 -14.26 -8.73
C GLY A 150 -12.50 -13.37 -7.68
N ALA A 151 -12.21 -13.61 -6.40
CA ALA A 151 -12.73 -12.81 -5.30
C ALA A 151 -12.29 -11.34 -5.36
N TYR A 152 -11.04 -11.07 -5.77
CA TYR A 152 -10.54 -9.70 -5.95
C TYR A 152 -11.09 -9.01 -7.19
N LYS A 153 -11.34 -9.75 -8.28
CA LYS A 153 -11.93 -9.20 -9.50
C LYS A 153 -13.40 -8.83 -9.31
N GLU A 154 -14.19 -9.75 -8.74
CA GLU A 154 -15.63 -9.55 -8.55
C GLU A 154 -15.97 -8.75 -7.28
N GLY A 155 -15.02 -8.60 -6.35
CA GLY A 155 -15.24 -7.96 -5.05
C GLY A 155 -16.08 -8.81 -4.09
N ARG A 156 -16.33 -10.07 -4.44
CA ARG A 156 -17.08 -11.04 -3.64
C ARG A 156 -16.42 -12.41 -3.74
N GLY A 157 -16.22 -13.08 -2.61
CA GLY A 157 -15.71 -14.44 -2.59
C GLY A 157 -15.52 -14.96 -1.19
N ARG A 158 -14.64 -15.94 -1.02
CA ARG A 158 -14.28 -16.51 0.27
C ARG A 158 -12.84 -17.03 0.25
N VAL A 159 -12.19 -16.98 1.40
CA VAL A 159 -10.85 -17.54 1.58
C VAL A 159 -10.89 -18.59 2.68
N LEU A 160 -10.30 -19.74 2.41
CA LEU A 160 -10.16 -20.84 3.34
C LEU A 160 -8.85 -20.68 4.12
N LEU A 161 -8.97 -20.28 5.38
CA LEU A 161 -7.86 -20.13 6.30
C LEU A 161 -7.77 -21.33 7.23
N ARG A 162 -6.59 -21.96 7.26
CA ARG A 162 -6.29 -23.12 8.10
C ARG A 162 -5.21 -22.77 9.12
N GLY A 163 -5.34 -23.28 10.35
CA GLY A 163 -4.29 -23.20 11.37
C GLY A 163 -3.01 -23.94 10.96
N ARG A 164 -1.88 -23.60 11.57
CA ARG A 164 -0.62 -24.33 11.37
C ARG A 164 -0.46 -25.42 12.41
N PHE A 165 0.05 -26.56 11.96
CA PHE A 165 0.34 -27.73 12.77
C PHE A 165 1.59 -28.43 12.27
N HIS A 166 2.25 -29.13 13.17
CA HIS A 166 3.36 -30.04 12.88
C HIS A 166 3.31 -31.25 13.80
N LEU A 167 3.97 -32.32 13.38
CA LEU A 167 4.12 -33.54 14.17
C LEU A 167 5.46 -33.51 14.89
N GLU A 168 5.46 -33.93 16.16
CA GLU A 168 6.66 -34.13 16.96
C GLU A 168 6.70 -35.59 17.42
N GLY A 169 7.88 -36.21 17.47
CA GLY A 169 8.07 -37.56 18.01
C GLY A 169 7.92 -38.71 17.01
N GLU A 170 8.01 -38.45 15.70
CA GLU A 170 8.56 -39.46 14.77
C GLU A 170 10.07 -39.37 14.83
N ASP A 171 10.76 -40.51 14.82
CA ASP A 171 12.21 -40.61 15.00
C ASP A 171 12.95 -39.55 14.17
N ASP A 172 13.59 -38.63 14.88
CA ASP A 172 14.55 -37.66 14.33
C ASP A 172 15.82 -38.47 14.00
N ASP A 173 15.75 -39.25 12.92
CA ASP A 173 16.91 -39.91 12.32
C ASP A 173 17.81 -38.81 11.75
N GLY A 174 18.78 -38.46 12.59
CA GLY A 174 19.77 -37.41 12.49
C GLY A 174 20.20 -36.92 11.11
N ASP A 175 20.03 -35.62 10.91
CA ASP A 175 21.06 -34.79 10.28
C ASP A 175 21.75 -33.96 11.38
N THR A 176 22.62 -34.62 12.15
CA THR A 176 23.57 -33.91 13.01
C THR A 176 24.74 -33.48 12.15
N VAL A 177 24.85 -32.17 11.89
CA VAL A 177 26.06 -31.58 11.31
C VAL A 177 27.25 -31.92 12.22
N PRO A 178 28.30 -32.62 11.73
CA PRO A 178 29.45 -32.95 12.55
C PRO A 178 30.31 -31.70 12.72
N GLY A 179 30.47 -31.20 13.94
CA GLY A 179 31.50 -30.20 14.22
C GLY A 179 31.33 -29.41 15.51
N ARG A 180 31.83 -29.97 16.63
CA ARG A 180 32.91 -29.36 17.43
C ARG A 180 33.16 -30.17 18.69
N ASP A 181 34.37 -30.69 18.79
CA ASP A 181 34.95 -31.18 20.03
C ASP A 181 34.84 -30.13 21.13
N ARG A 182 34.16 -30.48 22.22
CA ARG A 182 34.34 -29.84 23.52
C ARG A 182 34.37 -30.93 24.61
N ASN A 183 35.53 -30.98 25.25
CA ASN A 183 36.01 -31.72 26.41
C ASN A 183 35.00 -32.54 27.23
N ALA A 184 35.34 -33.81 27.44
CA ALA A 184 34.44 -34.91 27.77
C ALA A 184 34.41 -35.34 29.25
N GLU A 185 34.85 -34.53 30.22
CA GLU A 185 35.03 -35.04 31.60
C GLU A 185 34.23 -34.31 32.68
N ASP A 186 33.68 -33.11 32.43
CA ASP A 186 32.90 -32.36 33.44
C ASP A 186 31.36 -32.45 33.28
N GLU A 187 30.86 -33.06 32.20
CA GLU A 187 29.41 -33.20 31.92
C GLU A 187 28.81 -34.52 32.46
N ALA A 188 29.62 -35.49 32.89
CA ALA A 188 29.16 -36.85 33.17
C ALA A 188 28.26 -36.97 34.43
N GLU A 189 28.47 -36.16 35.47
CA GLU A 189 27.74 -36.33 36.75
C GLU A 189 26.47 -35.46 36.87
N ARG A 190 26.34 -34.37 36.10
CA ARG A 190 25.09 -33.56 36.08
C ARG A 190 24.06 -34.10 35.10
N ASP A 191 24.51 -34.85 34.10
CA ASP A 191 23.66 -35.39 33.05
C ASP A 191 22.87 -36.64 33.46
N GLU A 192 23.32 -37.44 34.43
CA GLU A 192 22.62 -38.68 34.80
C GLU A 192 21.26 -38.43 35.47
N ALA A 193 21.13 -37.34 36.23
CA ALA A 193 19.87 -36.95 36.87
C ALA A 193 18.87 -36.35 35.85
N ASP A 194 19.34 -35.59 34.86
CA ASP A 194 18.48 -35.00 33.82
C ASP A 194 18.17 -35.99 32.67
N ARG A 195 19.04 -36.97 32.42
CA ARG A 195 18.79 -38.05 31.44
C ARG A 195 17.61 -38.93 31.86
N ASN A 196 17.41 -39.20 33.15
CA ASN A 196 16.29 -40.03 33.60
C ASN A 196 14.92 -39.33 33.53
N VAL A 197 14.87 -37.98 33.59
CA VAL A 197 13.62 -37.22 33.39
C VAL A 197 13.33 -36.97 31.90
N ARG A 198 14.37 -36.87 31.06
CA ARG A 198 14.24 -36.75 29.60
C ARG A 198 13.89 -38.07 28.90
N ASN A 199 14.40 -39.20 29.36
CA ASN A 199 14.25 -40.49 28.65
C ASN A 199 12.83 -41.10 28.77
N GLY A 200 12.03 -40.74 29.78
CA GLY A 200 10.65 -41.20 29.91
C GLY A 200 9.63 -40.53 28.96
N ARG A 201 10.00 -39.41 28.32
CA ARG A 201 9.10 -38.58 27.48
C ARG A 201 9.39 -38.65 25.98
N LYS A 202 10.38 -39.45 25.57
CA LYS A 202 10.96 -39.43 24.23
C LYS A 202 10.19 -40.18 23.14
N ASN A 203 9.04 -40.80 23.45
CA ASN A 203 8.37 -41.71 22.52
C ASN A 203 6.85 -41.50 22.39
N GLU A 204 6.36 -40.31 22.75
CA GLU A 204 4.96 -39.94 22.53
C GLU A 204 4.83 -39.09 21.27
N ARG A 205 4.14 -39.61 20.25
CA ARG A 205 3.77 -38.85 19.06
C ARG A 205 2.81 -37.73 19.44
N ARG A 206 3.09 -36.52 18.99
CA ARG A 206 2.32 -35.31 19.32
C ARG A 206 1.94 -34.57 18.06
N LEU A 207 0.67 -34.19 17.97
CA LEU A 207 0.21 -33.21 17.00
C LEU A 207 0.14 -31.85 17.70
N VAL A 208 0.97 -30.91 17.24
CA VAL A 208 1.06 -29.58 17.83
C VAL A 208 0.42 -28.56 16.90
N ILE A 209 -0.46 -27.72 17.44
CA ILE A 209 -1.07 -26.59 16.75
C ILE A 209 -0.35 -25.32 17.21
N THR A 210 0.27 -24.61 16.27
CA THR A 210 1.07 -23.40 16.56
C THR A 210 0.34 -22.11 16.23
N GLU A 211 -0.66 -22.17 15.34
CA GLU A 211 -1.41 -20.98 14.91
C GLU A 211 -2.87 -21.34 14.66
N LEU A 212 -3.77 -20.44 15.05
CA LEU A 212 -5.21 -20.57 14.84
C LEU A 212 -5.69 -19.65 13.71
N PRO A 213 -6.76 -20.03 13.00
CA PRO A 213 -7.38 -19.13 12.04
C PRO A 213 -7.87 -17.83 12.68
N TYR A 214 -7.90 -16.77 11.88
CA TYR A 214 -8.34 -15.44 12.28
C TYR A 214 -9.77 -15.44 12.82
N GLY A 215 -9.97 -14.80 13.98
CA GLY A 215 -11.27 -14.72 14.64
C GLY A 215 -11.70 -15.97 15.41
N VAL A 216 -10.83 -16.99 15.52
CA VAL A 216 -11.12 -18.22 16.26
C VAL A 216 -10.54 -18.14 17.67
N ASN A 217 -11.36 -18.45 18.67
CA ASN A 217 -10.95 -18.51 20.07
C ASN A 217 -10.30 -19.86 20.40
N LYS A 218 -9.11 -19.82 21.00
CA LYS A 218 -8.33 -21.01 21.42
C LYS A 218 -9.10 -21.90 22.40
N SER A 219 -9.66 -21.31 23.45
CA SER A 219 -10.41 -21.99 24.51
C SER A 219 -11.59 -22.76 23.95
N THR A 220 -12.32 -22.17 23.00
CA THR A 220 -13.46 -22.83 22.33
C THR A 220 -13.01 -24.04 21.51
N VAL A 221 -11.92 -23.91 20.74
CA VAL A 221 -11.38 -25.04 19.96
C VAL A 221 -10.95 -26.18 20.88
N MET A 222 -10.26 -25.87 21.97
CA MET A 222 -9.85 -26.87 22.95
C MET A 222 -11.03 -27.59 23.61
N GLN A 223 -12.09 -26.86 23.97
CA GLN A 223 -13.31 -27.43 24.54
C GLN A 223 -13.97 -28.40 23.57
N VAL A 224 -14.09 -28.02 22.29
CA VAL A 224 -14.66 -28.89 21.25
C VAL A 224 -13.81 -30.15 21.08
N ILE A 225 -12.47 -30.02 21.03
CA ILE A 225 -11.57 -31.17 20.93
C ILE A 225 -11.71 -32.09 22.15
N ALA A 226 -11.74 -31.54 23.36
CA ALA A 226 -11.91 -32.32 24.59
C ALA A 226 -13.26 -33.07 24.61
N GLN A 227 -14.33 -32.43 24.12
CA GLN A 227 -15.63 -33.06 23.97
C GLN A 227 -15.60 -34.18 22.91
N MET A 228 -14.93 -33.98 21.77
CA MET A 228 -14.78 -35.02 20.75
C MET A 228 -14.03 -36.26 21.27
N ILE A 229 -13.06 -36.06 22.18
CA ILE A 229 -12.35 -37.14 22.86
C ILE A 229 -13.28 -37.87 23.84
N SER A 230 -14.04 -37.14 24.66
CA SER A 230 -14.91 -37.75 25.69
C SER A 230 -16.05 -38.59 25.10
N VAL A 231 -16.62 -38.17 23.97
CA VAL A 231 -17.67 -38.93 23.24
C VAL A 231 -17.11 -40.03 22.34
N LYS A 232 -15.79 -40.27 22.36
CA LYS A 232 -15.07 -41.24 21.51
C LYS A 232 -15.23 -40.99 20.00
N PHE A 233 -15.52 -39.76 19.57
CA PHE A 233 -15.54 -39.41 18.16
C PHE A 233 -14.12 -39.29 17.58
N LEU A 234 -13.19 -38.77 18.38
CA LEU A 234 -11.78 -38.64 18.01
C LEU A 234 -10.95 -39.78 18.63
N GLU A 235 -11.06 -40.97 18.05
CA GLU A 235 -10.24 -42.12 18.48
C GLU A 235 -8.76 -41.92 18.12
N GLY A 236 -7.86 -42.41 18.96
CA GLY A 236 -6.41 -42.27 18.76
C GLY A 236 -5.76 -41.05 19.44
N VAL A 237 -6.55 -40.13 20.02
CA VAL A 237 -6.04 -39.01 20.84
C VAL A 237 -6.25 -39.32 22.33
N THR A 238 -5.17 -39.29 23.10
CA THR A 238 -5.19 -39.56 24.55
C THR A 238 -5.62 -38.35 25.36
N SER A 239 -5.05 -37.18 25.06
CA SER A 239 -5.34 -35.93 25.80
C SER A 239 -4.98 -34.72 24.95
N VAL A 240 -5.68 -33.60 25.20
CA VAL A 240 -5.34 -32.27 24.70
C VAL A 240 -4.80 -31.41 25.85
N ARG A 241 -3.72 -30.67 25.62
CA ARG A 241 -3.05 -29.81 26.61
C ARG A 241 -2.76 -28.44 26.00
N ASP A 242 -2.90 -27.40 26.83
CA ASP A 242 -2.43 -26.06 26.48
C ASP A 242 -1.01 -25.86 27.02
N GLU A 243 -0.05 -25.67 26.13
CA GLU A 243 1.34 -25.32 26.44
C GLU A 243 1.67 -23.91 25.89
N SER A 244 0.66 -23.08 25.61
CA SER A 244 0.84 -21.72 25.11
C SER A 244 1.54 -20.84 26.14
N ASP A 245 2.43 -19.98 25.68
CA ASP A 245 3.16 -19.02 26.50
C ASP A 245 3.06 -17.59 25.90
N TRP A 246 3.86 -16.66 26.42
CA TRP A 246 3.94 -15.29 25.88
C TRP A 246 4.59 -15.22 24.49
N ARG A 247 5.28 -16.29 24.04
CA ARG A 247 5.93 -16.37 22.73
C ARG A 247 4.96 -16.83 21.65
N GLY A 248 3.95 -17.63 22.00
CA GLY A 248 2.92 -18.02 21.05
C GLY A 248 1.96 -19.09 21.53
N ILE A 249 1.07 -19.46 20.62
CA ILE A 249 0.08 -20.51 20.83
C ILE A 249 0.75 -21.87 20.64
N ARG A 250 0.54 -22.79 21.59
CA ARG A 250 0.99 -24.18 21.48
C ARG A 250 -0.04 -25.10 22.11
N VAL A 251 -0.92 -25.65 21.29
CA VAL A 251 -1.90 -26.66 21.73
C VAL A 251 -1.38 -28.03 21.33
N VAL A 252 -1.19 -28.92 22.31
CA VAL A 252 -0.58 -30.24 22.12
C VAL A 252 -1.63 -31.33 22.26
N LEU A 253 -1.77 -32.15 21.23
CA LEU A 253 -2.57 -33.37 21.24
C LEU A 253 -1.64 -34.58 21.33
N VAL A 254 -1.76 -35.34 22.41
CA VAL A 254 -0.99 -36.57 22.60
C VAL A 254 -1.68 -37.70 21.86
N LEU A 255 -0.99 -38.27 20.87
CA LEU A 255 -1.50 -39.36 20.04
C LEU A 255 -1.12 -40.71 20.65
N ARG A 256 -1.97 -41.72 20.43
CA ARG A 256 -1.62 -43.11 20.70
C ARG A 256 -0.61 -43.62 19.67
N ARG A 257 0.17 -44.63 20.03
CA ARG A 257 1.24 -45.19 19.16
C ARG A 257 0.68 -45.73 17.83
N ASP A 258 -0.50 -46.31 17.86
CA ASP A 258 -1.22 -46.92 16.74
C ASP A 258 -2.03 -45.93 15.89
N ALA A 259 -2.10 -44.65 16.29
CA ALA A 259 -2.97 -43.70 15.64
C ALA A 259 -2.35 -43.09 14.37
N ASP A 260 -3.13 -43.03 13.29
CA ASP A 260 -2.76 -42.27 12.11
C ASP A 260 -3.02 -40.77 12.32
N ALA A 261 -1.93 -40.00 12.35
CA ALA A 261 -1.97 -38.56 12.53
C ALA A 261 -2.72 -37.84 11.41
N HIS A 262 -2.66 -38.35 10.17
CA HIS A 262 -3.32 -37.72 9.03
C HIS A 262 -4.84 -37.82 9.11
N THR A 263 -5.36 -38.98 9.52
CA THR A 263 -6.79 -39.19 9.76
C THR A 263 -7.29 -38.31 10.90
N ILE A 264 -6.58 -38.25 12.01
CA ILE A 264 -6.92 -37.39 13.16
C ILE A 264 -6.95 -35.91 12.74
N LEU A 265 -5.92 -35.46 12.02
CA LEU A 265 -5.87 -34.11 11.49
C LEU A 265 -7.06 -33.83 10.56
N THR A 266 -7.41 -34.76 9.68
CA THR A 266 -8.55 -34.60 8.76
C THR A 266 -9.86 -34.46 9.51
N LEU A 267 -10.08 -35.23 10.57
CA LEU A 267 -11.25 -35.11 11.43
C LEU A 267 -11.29 -33.77 12.17
N LEU A 268 -10.15 -33.35 12.73
CA LEU A 268 -10.02 -32.06 13.39
C LEU A 268 -10.34 -30.90 12.45
N LEU A 269 -9.82 -30.91 11.22
CA LEU A 269 -10.07 -29.86 10.24
C LEU A 269 -11.53 -29.81 9.77
N LYS A 270 -12.26 -30.93 9.79
CA LYS A 270 -13.67 -31.02 9.36
C LYS A 270 -14.66 -30.63 10.47
N HIS A 271 -14.35 -30.98 11.72
CA HIS A 271 -15.29 -30.87 12.84
C HIS A 271 -14.93 -29.79 13.87
N THR A 272 -13.85 -29.05 13.65
CA THR A 272 -13.44 -27.92 14.50
C THR A 272 -13.19 -26.67 13.67
N ASN A 273 -13.07 -25.52 14.34
CA ASN A 273 -12.74 -24.25 13.70
C ASN A 273 -11.24 -24.08 13.41
N LEU A 274 -10.47 -25.17 13.28
CA LEU A 274 -9.08 -25.14 12.83
C LEU A 274 -8.96 -24.84 11.32
N GLN A 275 -10.07 -24.91 10.60
CA GLN A 275 -10.19 -24.49 9.21
C GLN A 275 -11.51 -23.74 9.02
N VAL A 276 -11.45 -22.48 8.61
CA VAL A 276 -12.63 -21.62 8.48
C VAL A 276 -12.65 -20.89 7.14
N TYR A 277 -13.85 -20.71 6.59
CA TYR A 277 -14.07 -19.82 5.47
C TYR A 277 -14.25 -18.39 5.97
N ILE A 278 -13.42 -17.47 5.49
CA ILE A 278 -13.54 -16.05 5.71
C ILE A 278 -14.21 -15.45 4.47
N PRO A 279 -15.43 -14.90 4.58
CA PRO A 279 -16.07 -14.26 3.45
C PRO A 279 -15.31 -13.00 3.06
N MET A 280 -15.27 -12.72 1.75
CA MET A 280 -14.74 -11.48 1.20
C MET A 280 -15.89 -10.71 0.55
N HIS A 281 -16.20 -9.54 1.11
CA HIS A 281 -17.18 -8.60 0.59
C HIS A 281 -16.53 -7.22 0.58
N LEU A 282 -15.98 -6.83 -0.57
CA LEU A 282 -15.30 -5.55 -0.73
C LEU A 282 -16.32 -4.44 -0.99
N ILE A 283 -17.15 -4.16 0.01
CA ILE A 283 -18.18 -3.11 -0.07
C ILE A 283 -17.72 -1.92 0.78
N ALA A 284 -17.67 -0.75 0.16
CA ALA A 284 -17.31 0.51 0.80
C ALA A 284 -18.18 1.66 0.26
N LEU A 285 -18.11 2.83 0.89
CA LEU A 285 -18.81 4.02 0.43
C LEU A 285 -17.96 4.77 -0.60
N GLU A 286 -18.44 4.84 -1.83
CA GLU A 286 -17.85 5.71 -2.84
C GLU A 286 -18.15 7.18 -2.52
N LYS A 287 -17.11 8.01 -2.39
CA LYS A 287 -17.20 9.43 -2.03
C LYS A 287 -18.07 9.70 -0.78
N GLY A 288 -18.16 8.72 0.13
CA GLY A 288 -18.87 8.83 1.40
C GLY A 288 -20.41 8.73 1.33
N THR A 289 -21.00 8.44 0.17
CA THR A 289 -22.47 8.50 0.00
C THR A 289 -23.08 7.17 -0.39
N LYS A 290 -22.59 6.53 -1.46
CA LYS A 290 -23.20 5.33 -2.03
C LYS A 290 -22.40 4.07 -1.69
N PRO A 291 -23.02 3.01 -1.14
CA PRO A 291 -22.36 1.73 -0.98
C PRO A 291 -22.16 1.07 -2.35
N VAL A 292 -20.91 0.77 -2.68
CA VAL A 292 -20.49 0.16 -3.95
C VAL A 292 -19.61 -1.05 -3.64
N ARG A 293 -19.72 -2.08 -4.48
CA ARG A 293 -18.80 -3.21 -4.46
C ARG A 293 -17.58 -2.87 -5.33
N PHE A 294 -16.40 -3.00 -4.74
CA PHE A 294 -15.13 -2.70 -5.39
C PHE A 294 -14.40 -3.99 -5.79
N SER A 295 -13.66 -3.93 -6.90
CA SER A 295 -12.55 -4.85 -7.13
C SER A 295 -11.33 -4.36 -6.36
N LEU A 296 -10.30 -5.19 -6.22
CA LEU A 296 -9.03 -4.76 -5.61
C LEU A 296 -8.45 -3.56 -6.37
N LYS A 297 -8.44 -3.62 -7.71
CA LYS A 297 -7.95 -2.56 -8.59
C LYS A 297 -8.74 -1.27 -8.41
N SER A 298 -10.08 -1.34 -8.45
CA SER A 298 -10.91 -0.13 -8.32
C SER A 298 -10.81 0.52 -6.93
N MET A 299 -10.61 -0.27 -5.88
CA MET A 299 -10.41 0.28 -4.53
C MET A 299 -9.06 1.00 -4.39
N LEU A 300 -8.00 0.47 -5.01
CA LEU A 300 -6.69 1.13 -5.05
C LEU A 300 -6.71 2.41 -5.90
N LEU A 301 -7.35 2.38 -7.07
CA LEU A 301 -7.52 3.56 -7.92
C LEU A 301 -8.34 4.65 -7.22
N SER A 302 -9.40 4.28 -6.50
CA SER A 302 -10.19 5.20 -5.69
C SER A 302 -9.34 5.88 -4.61
N TRP A 303 -8.45 5.12 -3.96
CA TRP A 303 -7.50 5.68 -3.00
C TRP A 303 -6.46 6.60 -3.65
N ILE A 304 -5.92 6.23 -4.82
CA ILE A 304 -4.95 7.07 -5.56
C ILE A 304 -5.59 8.42 -5.93
N ALA A 305 -6.82 8.41 -6.46
CA ALA A 305 -7.56 9.63 -6.78
C ALA A 305 -7.80 10.50 -5.53
N PHE A 306 -8.20 9.87 -4.42
CA PHE A 306 -8.34 10.56 -3.14
C PHE A 306 -7.01 11.21 -2.68
N ARG A 307 -5.91 10.46 -2.77
CA ARG A 307 -4.59 10.94 -2.34
C ARG A 307 -4.08 12.07 -3.22
N PHE A 308 -4.29 11.99 -4.53
CA PHE A 308 -3.95 13.04 -5.49
C PHE A 308 -4.63 14.36 -5.13
N HIS A 309 -5.95 14.36 -4.91
CA HIS A 309 -6.67 15.58 -4.52
C HIS A 309 -6.23 16.11 -3.15
N THR A 310 -5.95 15.21 -2.20
CA THR A 310 -5.46 15.58 -0.86
C THR A 310 -4.09 16.26 -0.95
N LEU A 311 -3.15 15.71 -1.74
CA LEU A 311 -1.84 16.30 -1.96
C LEU A 311 -1.92 17.63 -2.71
N ARG A 312 -2.75 17.73 -3.75
CA ARG A 312 -2.95 18.99 -4.49
C ARG A 312 -3.47 20.10 -3.58
N ARG A 313 -4.44 19.81 -2.71
CA ARG A 313 -4.95 20.77 -1.71
C ARG A 313 -3.88 21.17 -0.70
N LEU A 314 -3.10 20.21 -0.21
CA LEU A 314 -1.98 20.49 0.70
C LEU A 314 -0.94 21.42 0.07
N LEU A 315 -0.53 21.13 -1.17
CA LEU A 315 0.44 21.94 -1.91
C LEU A 315 -0.11 23.34 -2.21
N ALA A 316 -1.38 23.46 -2.60
CA ALA A 316 -2.03 24.76 -2.83
C ALA A 316 -2.18 25.57 -1.53
N ALA A 317 -2.51 24.92 -0.40
CA ALA A 317 -2.57 25.56 0.90
C ALA A 317 -1.19 26.08 1.35
N GLU A 318 -0.14 25.29 1.13
CA GLU A 318 1.24 25.71 1.35
C GLU A 318 1.61 26.87 0.43
N GLU A 319 1.29 26.81 -0.86
CA GLU A 319 1.56 27.90 -1.80
C GLU A 319 0.88 29.21 -1.38
N ALA A 320 -0.39 29.16 -0.96
CA ALA A 320 -1.12 30.34 -0.50
C ALA A 320 -0.50 30.97 0.76
N GLU A 321 -0.13 30.14 1.75
CA GLU A 321 0.56 30.60 2.96
C GLU A 321 1.91 31.26 2.62
N ARG A 322 2.65 30.64 1.70
CA ARG A 322 3.98 31.10 1.26
C ARG A 322 3.89 32.39 0.44
N LYS A 323 2.90 32.54 -0.43
CA LYS A 323 2.61 33.80 -1.16
C LYS A 323 2.29 34.93 -0.19
N ALA A 324 1.43 34.69 0.80
CA ALA A 324 1.12 35.67 1.83
C ALA A 324 2.38 36.08 2.63
N ARG A 325 3.23 35.12 3.00
CA ARG A 325 4.50 35.42 3.69
C ARG A 325 5.47 36.20 2.79
N SER A 326 5.60 35.81 1.52
CA SER A 326 6.47 36.50 0.56
C SER A 326 6.04 37.95 0.35
N HIS A 327 4.74 38.20 0.23
CA HIS A 327 4.17 39.55 0.11
C HIS A 327 4.52 40.43 1.32
N LEU A 328 4.47 39.88 2.53
CA LEU A 328 4.88 40.60 3.74
C LEU A 328 6.39 40.88 3.77
N LEU A 329 7.23 39.92 3.38
CA LEU A 329 8.68 40.09 3.34
C LEU A 329 9.11 41.15 2.33
N GLU A 330 8.47 41.19 1.16
CA GLU A 330 8.71 42.23 0.16
C GLU A 330 8.40 43.63 0.71
N GLY A 331 7.27 43.79 1.40
CA GLY A 331 6.91 45.04 2.06
C GLY A 331 7.91 45.43 3.14
N LEU A 332 8.40 44.48 3.94
CA LEU A 332 9.42 44.73 4.97
C LEU A 332 10.75 45.18 4.37
N LEU A 333 11.23 44.51 3.32
CA LEU A 333 12.48 44.87 2.63
C LEU A 333 12.39 46.24 1.97
N ARG A 334 11.24 46.56 1.35
CA ARG A 334 10.95 47.89 0.81
C ARG A 334 10.92 48.94 1.91
N ALA A 335 10.25 48.68 3.04
CA ALA A 335 10.18 49.60 4.16
C ALA A 335 11.54 49.89 4.80
N VAL A 336 12.42 48.88 4.93
CA VAL A 336 13.79 49.09 5.43
C VAL A 336 14.57 50.08 4.54
N SER A 337 14.27 50.13 3.23
CA SER A 337 14.90 51.06 2.29
C SER A 337 14.31 52.48 2.34
N LEU A 338 13.06 52.63 2.83
CA LEU A 338 12.31 53.88 2.94
C LEU A 338 12.00 54.24 4.40
N MET A 339 12.87 53.82 5.33
CA MET A 339 12.54 53.81 6.76
C MET A 339 12.29 55.21 7.33
N ASP A 340 13.04 56.22 6.87
CA ASP A 340 12.87 57.60 7.36
C ASP A 340 11.48 58.15 7.02
N ASP A 341 10.99 57.87 5.81
CA ASP A 341 9.64 58.27 5.37
C ASP A 341 8.56 57.50 6.14
N VAL A 342 8.74 56.19 6.30
CA VAL A 342 7.80 55.36 7.08
C VAL A 342 7.70 55.86 8.53
N VAL A 343 8.83 56.16 9.18
CA VAL A 343 8.84 56.69 10.56
C VAL A 343 8.20 58.07 10.62
N LYS A 344 8.46 58.94 9.63
CA LYS A 344 7.85 60.27 9.54
C LYS A 344 6.33 60.17 9.44
N THR A 345 5.80 59.36 8.51
CA THR A 345 4.37 59.15 8.33
C THR A 345 3.69 58.59 9.57
N VAL A 346 4.35 57.66 10.27
CA VAL A 346 3.82 57.10 11.52
C VAL A 346 3.82 58.15 12.64
N ARG A 347 4.86 58.99 12.73
CA ARG A 347 4.96 60.05 13.76
C ARG A 347 3.98 61.20 13.54
N GLU A 348 3.62 61.48 12.30
CA GLU A 348 2.66 62.53 11.91
C GLU A 348 1.19 62.07 12.00
N SER A 349 0.95 60.78 12.24
CA SER A 349 -0.39 60.21 12.40
C SER A 349 -0.85 60.26 13.85
N LEU A 350 -2.14 60.56 14.09
CA LEU A 350 -2.72 60.66 15.43
C LEU A 350 -3.09 59.28 16.00
N SER A 351 -3.35 58.30 15.13
CA SER A 351 -3.76 56.94 15.52
C SER A 351 -3.09 55.86 14.65
N ALA A 352 -3.11 54.62 15.13
CA ALA A 352 -2.60 53.48 14.38
C ALA A 352 -3.39 53.22 13.09
N ASP A 353 -4.70 53.47 13.10
CA ASP A 353 -5.56 53.30 11.92
C ASP A 353 -5.29 54.38 10.86
N GLU A 354 -5.07 55.64 11.29
CA GLU A 354 -4.65 56.72 10.40
C GLU A 354 -3.26 56.45 9.81
N ALA A 355 -2.31 55.97 10.64
CA ALA A 355 -0.98 55.59 10.16
C ALA A 355 -1.06 54.45 9.12
N LYS A 356 -1.94 53.46 9.34
CA LYS A 356 -2.17 52.38 8.38
C LYS A 356 -2.72 52.91 7.05
N GLN A 357 -3.67 53.83 7.09
CA GLN A 357 -4.23 54.46 5.88
C GLN A 357 -3.16 55.24 5.12
N LYS A 358 -2.42 56.13 5.79
CA LYS A 358 -1.36 56.93 5.15
C LYS A 358 -0.20 56.09 4.60
N LEU A 359 0.14 54.96 5.22
CA LEU A 359 1.13 54.02 4.68
C LEU A 359 0.63 53.30 3.41
N THR A 360 -0.69 53.19 3.25
CA THR A 360 -1.33 52.58 2.07
C THR A 360 -1.41 53.57 0.91
N GLU A 361 -1.48 54.87 1.20
CA GLU A 361 -1.55 55.92 0.19
C GLU A 361 -0.20 56.15 -0.54
N PRO A 362 -0.23 56.67 -1.78
CA PRO A 362 0.98 57.16 -2.46
C PRO A 362 1.63 58.29 -1.65
N PRO A 363 2.97 58.36 -1.55
CA PRO A 363 3.98 57.68 -2.40
C PRO A 363 4.43 56.30 -1.90
N LEU A 364 4.04 55.88 -0.69
CA LEU A 364 4.54 54.64 -0.08
C LEU A 364 3.81 53.40 -0.63
N GLY A 365 2.49 53.46 -0.79
CA GLY A 365 1.72 52.46 -1.54
C GLY A 365 1.85 51.03 -1.00
N PHE A 366 1.91 50.84 0.32
CA PHE A 366 1.95 49.49 0.92
C PHE A 366 0.55 48.87 0.94
N SER A 367 0.44 47.56 0.77
CA SER A 367 -0.85 46.89 0.97
C SER A 367 -1.33 47.00 2.43
N PRO A 368 -2.64 46.88 2.71
CA PRO A 368 -3.17 46.92 4.08
C PRO A 368 -2.52 45.90 5.04
N ALA A 369 -2.18 44.71 4.53
CA ALA A 369 -1.50 43.66 5.30
C ALA A 369 -0.03 44.02 5.60
N GLN A 370 0.68 44.59 4.62
CA GLN A 370 2.05 45.07 4.81
C GLN A 370 2.07 46.24 5.79
N ALA A 371 1.22 47.26 5.62
CA ALA A 371 1.14 48.41 6.52
C ALA A 371 0.90 47.97 7.98
N GLN A 372 0.00 47.00 8.20
CA GLN A 372 -0.24 46.44 9.53
C GLN A 372 0.99 45.68 10.08
N ALA A 373 1.75 44.97 9.24
CA ALA A 373 2.99 44.33 9.64
C ALA A 373 4.09 45.35 9.98
N LEU A 374 4.17 46.48 9.25
CA LEU A 374 5.09 47.58 9.51
C LEU A 374 4.85 48.25 10.85
N LEU A 375 3.58 48.48 11.21
CA LEU A 375 3.23 49.05 12.52
C LEU A 375 3.61 48.15 13.70
N ARG A 376 3.81 46.85 13.46
CA ARG A 376 4.23 45.85 14.47
C ARG A 376 5.73 45.57 14.45
N LEU A 377 6.47 46.25 13.58
CA LEU A 377 7.89 46.03 13.34
C LEU A 377 8.70 46.57 14.53
N THR A 378 9.65 45.79 15.03
CA THR A 378 10.52 46.20 16.14
C THR A 378 11.80 46.86 15.61
N LEU A 379 12.30 47.90 16.28
CA LEU A 379 13.54 48.60 15.87
C LEU A 379 14.75 47.69 15.68
N SER A 380 14.80 46.53 16.35
CA SER A 380 15.85 45.51 16.19
C SER A 380 15.95 44.96 14.75
N ARG A 381 14.83 44.89 14.02
CA ARG A 381 14.77 44.38 12.64
C ARG A 381 15.45 45.31 11.62
N LEU A 382 15.84 46.51 12.04
CA LEU A 382 16.59 47.48 11.22
C LEU A 382 18.09 47.20 11.19
N THR A 383 18.58 46.30 12.04
CA THR A 383 20.00 45.95 12.06
C THR A 383 20.40 45.28 10.75
N ARG A 384 21.66 45.47 10.33
CA ARG A 384 22.19 44.87 9.09
C ARG A 384 22.07 43.34 9.07
N LEU A 385 22.20 42.70 10.24
CA LEU A 385 22.08 41.25 10.36
C LEU A 385 20.64 40.79 10.11
N GLU A 386 19.66 41.45 10.71
CA GLU A 386 18.23 41.13 10.52
C GLU A 386 17.78 41.39 9.09
N ARG A 387 18.24 42.48 8.47
CA ARG A 387 17.99 42.74 7.04
C ARG A 387 18.49 41.58 6.17
N ARG A 388 19.72 41.11 6.40
CA ARG A 388 20.27 39.97 5.67
C ARG A 388 19.45 38.70 5.88
N GLN A 389 18.98 38.45 7.10
CA GLN A 389 18.11 37.30 7.38
C GLN A 389 16.77 37.40 6.64
N LEU A 390 16.19 38.59 6.54
CA LEU A 390 14.96 38.82 5.75
C LEU A 390 15.20 38.60 4.25
N GLU A 391 16.33 39.04 3.72
CA GLU A 391 16.72 38.81 2.32
C GLU A 391 16.92 37.31 2.03
N GLU A 392 17.60 36.60 2.94
CA GLU A 392 17.78 35.14 2.86
C GLU A 392 16.43 34.40 2.96
N GLU A 393 15.54 34.81 3.87
CA GLU A 393 14.19 34.25 3.99
C GLU A 393 13.39 34.50 2.70
N ALA A 394 13.37 35.73 2.17
CA ALA A 394 12.65 36.08 0.95
C ALA A 394 13.14 35.26 -0.24
N LYS A 395 14.47 35.08 -0.38
CA LYS A 395 15.06 34.21 -1.41
C LYS A 395 14.61 32.76 -1.25
N ALA A 396 14.61 32.23 -0.03
CA ALA A 396 14.15 30.87 0.25
C ALA A 396 12.64 30.70 -0.06
N GLN A 397 11.81 31.70 0.27
CA GLN A 397 10.37 31.70 -0.07
C GLN A 397 10.16 31.70 -1.58
N LYS A 398 10.90 32.54 -2.32
CA LYS A 398 10.82 32.61 -3.79
C LYS A 398 11.20 31.28 -4.44
N ASN A 399 12.29 30.66 -3.99
CA ASN A 399 12.71 29.35 -4.48
C ASN A 399 11.62 28.29 -4.22
N ARG A 400 11.07 28.25 -3.00
CA ARG A 400 10.03 27.29 -2.64
C ARG A 400 8.73 27.52 -3.44
N LEU A 401 8.35 28.76 -3.67
CA LEU A 401 7.19 29.09 -4.51
C LEU A 401 7.37 28.62 -5.95
N SER A 402 8.57 28.77 -6.51
CA SER A 402 8.89 28.24 -7.85
C SER A 402 8.77 26.71 -7.89
N GLU A 403 9.24 26.01 -6.86
CA GLU A 403 9.08 24.56 -6.74
C GLU A 403 7.60 24.16 -6.65
N LEU A 404 6.82 24.82 -5.77
CA LEU A 404 5.39 24.55 -5.59
C LEU A 404 4.58 24.80 -6.87
N ALA A 405 4.88 25.90 -7.57
CA ALA A 405 4.25 26.21 -8.85
C ALA A 405 4.54 25.12 -9.89
N SER A 406 5.78 24.62 -9.94
CA SER A 406 6.16 23.50 -10.82
C SER A 406 5.40 22.21 -10.47
N LEU A 407 5.31 21.88 -9.17
CA LEU A 407 4.56 20.70 -8.68
C LEU A 407 3.06 20.79 -8.97
N LEU A 408 2.45 21.97 -8.83
CA LEU A 408 1.01 22.16 -9.07
C LEU A 408 0.65 22.23 -10.56
N ALA A 409 1.62 22.58 -11.41
CA ALA A 409 1.45 22.66 -12.87
C ALA A 409 1.43 21.27 -13.54
N HIS A 410 2.12 20.28 -12.98
CA HIS A 410 2.26 18.95 -13.60
C HIS A 410 1.76 17.85 -12.68
N ASP A 411 0.66 17.20 -13.05
CA ASP A 411 0.07 16.10 -12.28
C ASP A 411 1.05 14.94 -12.05
N ARG A 412 1.96 14.69 -13.01
CA ARG A 412 3.01 13.68 -12.90
C ARG A 412 3.90 13.90 -11.68
N GLU A 413 4.24 15.14 -11.36
CA GLU A 413 5.08 15.45 -10.19
C GLU A 413 4.38 15.11 -8.88
N ILE A 414 3.05 15.30 -8.81
CA ILE A 414 2.25 14.91 -7.65
C ILE A 414 2.22 13.38 -7.50
N TYR A 415 2.14 12.64 -8.61
CA TYR A 415 2.23 11.18 -8.59
C TYR A 415 3.60 10.70 -8.15
N GLU A 416 4.70 11.32 -8.62
CA GLU A 416 6.04 10.99 -8.15
C GLU A 416 6.22 11.28 -6.66
N LEU A 417 5.72 12.43 -6.18
CA LEU A 417 5.70 12.74 -4.75
C LEU A 417 4.92 11.68 -3.94
N MET A 418 3.81 11.20 -4.49
CA MET A 418 3.04 10.11 -3.88
C MET A 418 3.86 8.82 -3.80
N VAL A 419 4.58 8.46 -4.87
CA VAL A 419 5.45 7.27 -4.89
C VAL A 419 6.58 7.41 -3.86
N GLU A 420 7.23 8.57 -3.79
CA GLU A 420 8.26 8.88 -2.79
C GLU A 420 7.72 8.71 -1.35
N GLU A 421 6.50 9.20 -1.06
CA GLU A 421 5.86 9.01 0.24
C GLU A 421 5.57 7.54 0.55
N LEU A 422 5.05 6.77 -0.42
CA LEU A 422 4.76 5.34 -0.23
C LEU A 422 6.04 4.54 0.01
N GLN A 423 7.14 4.85 -0.68
CA GLN A 423 8.46 4.26 -0.44
C GLN A 423 8.98 4.61 0.96
N ALA A 424 8.80 5.85 1.42
CA ALA A 424 9.14 6.25 2.78
C ALA A 424 8.35 5.46 3.84
N HIS A 425 7.07 5.14 3.58
CA HIS A 425 6.29 4.26 4.46
C HIS A 425 6.84 2.82 4.49
N LYS A 426 7.25 2.29 3.34
CA LYS A 426 7.83 0.94 3.23
C LYS A 426 9.12 0.80 4.04
N THR A 427 9.98 1.82 4.02
CA THR A 427 11.25 1.84 4.76
C THR A 427 11.06 2.02 6.27
N ARG A 428 10.13 2.90 6.68
CA ARG A 428 9.84 3.16 8.11
C ARG A 428 9.14 1.99 8.80
N HIS A 429 8.22 1.33 8.11
CA HIS A 429 7.33 0.34 8.71
C HIS A 429 7.61 -1.06 8.16
N LYS A 430 8.15 -1.94 8.99
CA LYS A 430 8.38 -3.35 8.63
C LYS A 430 7.06 -4.11 8.58
N ALA A 431 6.87 -4.91 7.52
CA ALA A 431 5.67 -5.74 7.37
C ALA A 431 6.02 -7.12 6.79
N PRO A 432 6.74 -7.99 7.52
CA PRO A 432 6.95 -9.37 7.06
C PRO A 432 5.60 -10.09 6.98
N ARG A 433 5.35 -10.83 5.89
CA ARG A 433 4.13 -11.59 5.69
C ARG A 433 4.01 -12.69 6.76
N LYS A 434 2.85 -12.78 7.43
CA LYS A 434 2.59 -13.80 8.45
C LYS A 434 1.84 -14.99 7.85
N THR A 435 0.83 -14.74 7.04
CA THR A 435 0.03 -15.81 6.44
C THR A 435 0.77 -16.43 5.25
N LYS A 436 0.86 -17.75 5.19
CA LYS A 436 1.51 -18.47 4.07
C LYS A 436 0.45 -18.92 3.07
N VAL A 437 0.66 -18.59 1.80
CA VAL A 437 -0.26 -18.99 0.72
C VAL A 437 0.20 -20.33 0.15
N LEU A 438 -0.61 -21.37 0.31
CA LEU A 438 -0.36 -22.68 -0.29
C LEU A 438 -0.87 -22.67 -1.73
N GLY A 439 -0.16 -23.33 -2.64
CA GLY A 439 -0.58 -23.44 -4.05
C GLY A 439 0.02 -22.40 -4.99
N LEU A 440 0.67 -21.33 -4.49
CA LEU A 440 1.26 -20.29 -5.36
C LEU A 440 2.21 -20.88 -6.42
N ARG A 441 3.08 -21.82 -6.04
CA ARG A 441 4.02 -22.48 -6.96
C ARG A 441 3.31 -23.37 -8.00
N ARG A 442 2.25 -24.09 -7.63
CA ARG A 442 1.51 -24.97 -8.56
C ARG A 442 0.65 -24.15 -9.52
N ALA A 443 0.01 -23.09 -9.03
CA ALA A 443 -0.75 -22.15 -9.84
C ALA A 443 0.17 -21.37 -10.81
N GLN A 444 1.34 -20.89 -10.34
CA GLN A 444 2.34 -20.23 -11.19
C GLN A 444 2.92 -21.16 -12.25
N GLN A 445 3.23 -22.41 -11.90
CA GLN A 445 3.70 -23.43 -12.86
C GLN A 445 2.61 -23.79 -13.88
N ARG A 446 1.34 -23.86 -13.45
CA ARG A 446 0.21 -24.13 -14.34
C ARG A 446 -0.06 -22.96 -15.29
N ALA A 447 -0.06 -21.72 -14.79
CA ALA A 447 -0.21 -20.52 -15.62
C ALA A 447 0.89 -20.40 -16.67
N ARG A 448 2.17 -20.64 -16.28
CA ARG A 448 3.29 -20.69 -17.24
C ARG A 448 3.09 -21.79 -18.30
N ARG A 449 2.69 -23.00 -17.89
CA ARG A 449 2.39 -24.10 -18.83
C ARG A 449 1.23 -23.77 -19.76
N GLU A 450 0.21 -23.06 -19.31
CA GLU A 450 -0.92 -22.63 -20.13
C GLU A 450 -0.53 -21.52 -21.11
N GLU A 451 0.32 -20.56 -20.71
CA GLU A 451 0.93 -19.59 -21.63
C GLU A 451 1.83 -20.26 -22.68
N ASP A 452 2.70 -21.18 -22.25
CA ASP A 452 3.57 -21.95 -23.14
C ASP A 452 2.76 -22.80 -24.12
N ALA A 453 1.69 -23.46 -23.66
CA ALA A 453 0.80 -24.24 -24.51
C ALA A 453 0.04 -23.37 -25.53
N ARG A 454 -0.41 -22.16 -25.13
CA ARG A 454 -1.03 -21.19 -26.06
C ARG A 454 -0.03 -20.69 -27.10
N ALA A 455 1.20 -20.39 -26.69
CA ALA A 455 2.27 -19.98 -27.60
C ALA A 455 2.66 -21.10 -28.58
N THR A 456 2.70 -22.35 -28.12
CA THR A 456 3.00 -23.53 -28.96
C THR A 456 1.86 -23.78 -29.95
N THR A 457 0.61 -23.66 -29.51
CA THR A 457 -0.57 -23.82 -30.38
C THR A 457 -0.61 -22.72 -31.44
N ALA A 458 -0.30 -21.47 -31.07
CA ALA A 458 -0.21 -20.35 -32.01
C ALA A 458 0.90 -20.57 -33.06
N ARG A 459 2.08 -21.06 -32.65
CA ARG A 459 3.17 -21.44 -33.58
C ARG A 459 2.78 -22.56 -34.53
N ASN A 460 2.21 -23.66 -34.03
CA ASN A 460 1.77 -24.77 -34.87
C ASN A 460 0.66 -24.36 -35.84
N SER A 461 -0.21 -23.43 -35.44
CA SER A 461 -1.24 -22.87 -36.31
C SER A 461 -0.65 -22.03 -37.45
N GLN A 462 0.38 -21.24 -37.17
CA GLN A 462 1.10 -20.44 -38.17
C GLN A 462 1.94 -21.32 -39.10
N GLU A 463 2.59 -22.36 -38.58
CA GLU A 463 3.34 -23.33 -39.37
C GLU A 463 2.43 -24.15 -40.29
N ALA A 464 1.29 -24.63 -39.79
CA ALA A 464 0.29 -25.33 -40.60
C ALA A 464 -0.29 -24.43 -41.71
N PHE A 465 -0.51 -23.14 -41.43
CA PHE A 465 -0.98 -22.17 -42.43
C PHE A 465 0.10 -21.90 -43.51
N ALA A 466 1.36 -21.77 -43.10
CA ALA A 466 2.49 -21.60 -44.02
C ALA A 466 2.78 -22.84 -44.86
N GLU A 467 2.53 -24.04 -44.33
CA GLU A 467 2.71 -25.30 -45.04
C GLU A 467 1.60 -25.54 -46.08
N THR A 468 0.36 -25.13 -45.80
CA THR A 468 -0.72 -25.13 -46.80
C THR A 468 -0.50 -24.14 -47.94
N ASP A 469 0.09 -22.96 -47.67
CA ASP A 469 0.40 -21.95 -48.70
C ASP A 469 1.58 -22.39 -49.61
N ARG A 470 2.50 -23.20 -49.08
CA ARG A 470 3.59 -23.83 -49.85
C ARG A 470 3.12 -25.01 -50.70
N HIS A 471 1.98 -25.62 -50.38
CA HIS A 471 1.43 -26.75 -51.14
C HIS A 471 0.61 -26.28 -52.35
N ASP A 472 -0.04 -25.11 -52.28
CA ASP A 472 -0.85 -24.54 -53.38
C ASP A 472 0.01 -23.90 -54.51
N SER A 473 1.32 -23.73 -54.27
CA SER A 473 2.28 -23.17 -55.25
C SER A 473 3.05 -24.23 -56.05
N ARG A 474 2.78 -25.53 -55.85
CA ARG A 474 3.38 -26.61 -56.66
C ARG A 474 2.38 -27.16 -57.67
N ARG A 475 2.48 -26.68 -58.91
CA ARG A 475 1.87 -27.31 -60.09
C ARG A 475 2.36 -28.78 -60.18
N PRO A 476 1.49 -29.78 -60.35
CA PRO A 476 1.96 -31.14 -60.62
C PRO A 476 2.29 -31.26 -62.11
N ASP A 477 3.58 -31.31 -62.42
CA ASP A 477 4.08 -31.90 -63.67
C ASP A 477 4.07 -33.42 -63.51
N GLY A 478 3.68 -34.11 -64.57
CA GLY A 478 3.26 -35.51 -64.54
C GLY A 478 4.39 -36.49 -64.21
N ARG A 479 4.05 -37.53 -63.45
CA ARG A 479 4.63 -38.88 -63.59
C ARG A 479 3.79 -39.93 -62.88
N GLU A 480 3.78 -41.09 -63.50
CA GLU A 480 2.85 -42.20 -63.34
C GLU A 480 3.11 -43.04 -62.09
N LYS A 481 2.00 -43.51 -61.51
CA LYS A 481 1.70 -44.81 -60.87
C LYS A 481 2.85 -45.58 -60.18
N GLU A 482 2.67 -45.77 -58.88
CA GLU A 482 2.78 -47.09 -58.23
C GLU A 482 1.78 -47.13 -57.05
N GLU A 483 0.71 -47.90 -57.23
CA GLU A 483 -0.26 -48.24 -56.17
C GLU A 483 0.22 -49.52 -55.47
N ASN A 484 0.22 -49.51 -54.13
CA ASN A 484 0.25 -50.73 -53.33
C ASN A 484 -0.87 -50.65 -52.26
N PRO A 485 -1.62 -51.75 -52.03
CA PRO A 485 -2.96 -51.66 -51.45
C PRO A 485 -2.94 -51.61 -49.92
N VAL A 486 -3.75 -50.70 -49.37
CA VAL A 486 -4.10 -50.64 -47.95
C VAL A 486 -5.22 -51.64 -47.67
N LYS A 487 -5.03 -52.49 -46.67
CA LYS A 487 -6.07 -53.38 -46.14
C LYS A 487 -7.09 -52.58 -45.34
N GLU A 488 -8.31 -52.53 -45.85
CA GLU A 488 -9.50 -52.12 -45.12
C GLU A 488 -9.78 -53.07 -43.95
N LYS A 489 -9.94 -52.52 -42.75
CA LYS A 489 -10.79 -53.11 -41.72
C LYS A 489 -12.04 -52.26 -41.61
N LYS A 490 -13.15 -52.87 -42.03
CA LYS A 490 -14.52 -52.45 -41.77
C LYS A 490 -14.77 -52.46 -40.26
N GLU A 491 -15.20 -51.33 -39.71
CA GLU A 491 -16.15 -51.31 -38.62
C GLU A 491 -17.28 -50.34 -38.97
N THR A 492 -18.46 -50.77 -38.56
CA THR A 492 -19.80 -50.47 -39.05
C THR A 492 -20.35 -49.12 -38.61
N GLU A 493 -21.22 -48.59 -39.48
CA GLU A 493 -22.10 -47.45 -39.27
C GLU A 493 -23.11 -47.67 -38.11
N GLU A 494 -23.42 -46.62 -37.37
CA GLU A 494 -24.79 -46.12 -37.09
C GLU A 494 -24.66 -44.74 -36.41
N ASN A 495 -24.83 -43.62 -37.12
CA ASN A 495 -26.07 -42.90 -37.44
C ASN A 495 -26.58 -41.98 -36.30
N VAL A 496 -26.66 -40.67 -36.59
CA VAL A 496 -27.86 -39.82 -36.49
C VAL A 496 -27.51 -38.33 -36.26
N GLN A 497 -27.81 -37.53 -37.30
CA GLN A 497 -28.30 -36.12 -37.35
C GLN A 497 -27.38 -34.98 -36.85
N LYS A 498 -26.88 -34.10 -37.74
CA LYS A 498 -27.51 -33.03 -38.57
C LYS A 498 -27.66 -31.68 -37.86
N LYS A 499 -27.36 -30.66 -38.68
CA LYS A 499 -27.63 -29.21 -38.59
C LYS A 499 -26.55 -28.37 -37.92
N ASP A 500 -26.16 -27.20 -38.42
CA ASP A 500 -26.36 -26.48 -39.69
C ASP A 500 -25.61 -25.14 -39.51
N LEU A 501 -25.30 -24.49 -40.64
CA LEU A 501 -25.01 -23.05 -40.82
C LEU A 501 -23.65 -22.51 -40.34
N GLU A 502 -22.74 -22.18 -41.27
CA GLU A 502 -22.61 -20.91 -42.02
C GLU A 502 -21.73 -19.89 -41.27
N ARG A 503 -20.49 -19.64 -41.74
CA ARG A 503 -20.05 -18.68 -42.79
C ARG A 503 -19.58 -17.34 -42.19
N GLY A 504 -18.43 -16.88 -42.69
CA GLY A 504 -17.98 -15.47 -42.62
C GLY A 504 -16.54 -15.35 -42.11
N LYS A 505 -15.50 -15.53 -42.94
CA LYS A 505 -14.84 -14.53 -43.80
C LYS A 505 -14.37 -13.24 -43.08
N ALA A 506 -13.04 -13.12 -42.95
CA ALA A 506 -12.15 -11.96 -43.21
C ALA A 506 -10.85 -12.22 -42.43
N ARG A 507 -9.68 -12.60 -42.98
CA ARG A 507 -8.79 -12.01 -43.99
C ARG A 507 -8.32 -10.58 -43.70
N THR A 508 -7.03 -10.40 -44.01
CA THR A 508 -6.16 -9.20 -43.98
C THR A 508 -5.46 -8.95 -42.65
N ASP A 509 -4.16 -8.64 -42.56
CA ASP A 509 -2.99 -8.72 -43.45
C ASP A 509 -1.76 -8.28 -42.60
N ALA A 510 -0.55 -8.55 -43.11
CA ALA A 510 0.78 -8.04 -42.71
C ALA A 510 1.51 -8.79 -41.57
N ARG A 511 2.47 -9.68 -41.89
CA ARG A 511 3.90 -9.45 -42.30
C ARG A 511 4.77 -9.00 -41.12
N HIS A 512 5.70 -9.86 -40.66
CA HIS A 512 7.15 -9.90 -41.02
C HIS A 512 7.86 -8.61 -40.59
N GLU A 513 8.98 -8.58 -39.86
CA GLU A 513 10.25 -9.35 -39.90
C GLU A 513 10.84 -9.39 -38.46
N GLU A 514 11.34 -10.51 -37.92
CA GLU A 514 12.68 -11.12 -38.10
C GLU A 514 13.91 -10.22 -37.80
N GLY A 515 14.81 -10.76 -36.97
CA GLY A 515 16.14 -10.24 -36.62
C GLY A 515 16.42 -10.39 -35.12
N SER A 516 16.70 -11.58 -34.57
CA SER A 516 17.87 -12.47 -34.75
C SER A 516 19.17 -11.98 -34.11
N ALA A 517 19.87 -12.96 -33.53
CA ALA A 517 21.17 -12.98 -32.86
C ALA A 517 21.17 -12.39 -31.43
N GLY A 518 21.47 -13.15 -30.37
CA GLY A 518 22.42 -14.26 -30.25
C GLY A 518 23.59 -13.76 -29.41
N GLN A 519 23.71 -14.23 -28.15
CA GLN A 519 24.81 -15.08 -27.67
C GLN A 519 26.18 -14.36 -27.59
N ALA A 520 27.00 -14.43 -26.55
CA ALA A 520 27.05 -15.26 -25.36
C ALA A 520 28.16 -14.72 -24.41
N LEU A 521 28.06 -15.14 -23.14
CA LEU A 521 29.10 -15.63 -22.21
C LEU A 521 30.50 -14.99 -22.12
N GLU A 522 30.89 -14.61 -20.90
CA GLU A 522 31.99 -15.12 -20.04
C GLU A 522 32.19 -14.11 -18.88
N GLU A 523 31.86 -14.42 -17.63
CA GLU A 523 32.59 -15.22 -16.62
C GLU A 523 33.88 -14.61 -16.05
N THR A 524 33.98 -14.74 -14.71
CA THR A 524 35.12 -14.59 -13.79
C THR A 524 35.47 -13.16 -13.32
N GLU A 525 35.89 -12.86 -12.09
CA GLU A 525 35.95 -13.48 -10.75
C GLU A 525 36.51 -12.37 -9.80
N GLY A 526 36.36 -12.52 -8.48
CA GLY A 526 37.23 -11.87 -7.48
C GLY A 526 36.58 -10.74 -6.64
N LEU A 527 36.06 -11.02 -5.43
CA LEU A 527 36.75 -11.13 -4.13
C LEU A 527 37.00 -9.79 -3.39
N GLY A 528 36.43 -9.66 -2.18
CA GLY A 528 37.18 -9.25 -0.99
C GLY A 528 36.77 -7.98 -0.21
N GLY A 529 36.52 -8.15 1.10
CA GLY A 529 36.79 -7.17 2.18
C GLY A 529 35.57 -6.43 2.75
N PHE A 530 34.93 -6.88 3.84
CA PHE A 530 35.22 -6.60 5.28
C PHE A 530 35.42 -5.12 5.66
N GLU A 531 34.51 -4.57 6.47
CA GLU A 531 34.85 -3.86 7.71
C GLU A 531 33.65 -3.72 8.68
N GLU A 532 33.97 -3.82 9.96
CA GLU A 532 33.10 -3.86 11.14
C GLU A 532 33.59 -2.78 12.14
N LYS A 533 32.69 -2.29 13.01
CA LYS A 533 32.83 -1.42 14.23
C LYS A 533 31.97 -0.15 14.11
N GLY A 534 31.32 0.36 15.16
CA GLY A 534 31.40 0.07 16.59
C GLY A 534 30.27 0.80 17.35
N ARG A 535 30.29 0.61 18.67
CA ARG A 535 29.26 0.87 19.68
C ARG A 535 29.46 2.23 20.37
N ASP A 536 28.44 2.62 21.14
CA ASP A 536 28.38 3.66 22.21
C ASP A 536 28.18 5.10 21.69
N ASP A 537 27.32 5.97 22.26
CA ASP A 537 27.11 6.21 23.68
C ASP A 537 25.75 6.88 24.02
N ARG A 538 25.33 6.71 25.27
CA ARG A 538 24.18 7.40 25.91
C ARG A 538 24.66 8.74 26.49
N THR A 539 23.96 9.84 26.21
CA THR A 539 23.54 10.90 27.15
C THR A 539 23.19 12.19 26.40
N SER A 540 21.95 12.67 26.50
CA SER A 540 21.60 14.07 26.82
C SER A 540 20.09 14.29 26.66
N THR A 541 19.35 13.95 27.70
CA THR A 541 17.96 14.36 27.88
C THR A 541 17.98 15.75 28.53
N GLN A 542 17.70 16.81 27.79
CA GLN A 542 16.93 17.99 28.23
C GLN A 542 16.94 19.11 27.18
N ARG A 543 15.78 19.76 27.05
CA ARG A 543 15.46 20.98 26.28
C ARG A 543 15.36 20.85 24.76
N LYS A 544 14.14 20.64 24.28
CA LYS A 544 13.51 21.37 23.16
C LYS A 544 12.01 21.08 23.13
N GLN A 545 11.26 21.84 23.93
CA GLN A 545 9.84 22.06 23.69
C GLN A 545 9.71 23.26 22.74
N PHE A 546 8.77 23.16 21.79
CA PHE A 546 8.38 24.18 20.78
C PHE A 546 9.38 24.51 19.68
N ALA A 547 9.58 23.57 18.75
CA ALA A 547 9.93 23.81 17.34
C ALA A 547 9.72 22.50 16.55
N GLY A 548 8.47 22.11 16.34
CA GLY A 548 8.12 20.77 15.84
C GLY A 548 7.00 20.80 14.81
N GLN A 549 7.11 21.62 13.77
CA GLN A 549 6.27 21.55 12.57
C GLN A 549 7.06 21.56 11.25
N ASP A 550 8.37 21.84 11.28
CA ASP A 550 9.17 22.03 10.05
C ASP A 550 10.11 20.88 9.67
N THR A 551 10.15 19.79 10.45
CA THR A 551 11.14 18.72 10.22
C THR A 551 10.86 17.91 8.96
N TRP A 552 9.59 17.76 8.55
CA TRP A 552 9.26 16.93 7.38
C TRP A 552 9.22 17.68 6.04
N ARG A 553 9.04 19.02 6.02
CA ARG A 553 9.20 19.83 4.78
C ARG A 553 10.62 19.71 4.19
N LYS A 554 11.61 19.28 4.98
CA LYS A 554 13.02 19.18 4.58
C LYS A 554 13.44 17.75 4.21
N ASP A 555 12.95 16.71 4.89
CA ASP A 555 13.51 15.35 4.76
C ASP A 555 13.22 14.65 3.43
N GLY A 556 12.06 14.88 2.79
CA GLY A 556 11.76 14.29 1.47
C GLY A 556 12.46 15.02 0.30
N ILE A 557 12.71 16.32 0.46
CA ILE A 557 13.18 17.20 -0.62
C ILE A 557 14.71 17.27 -0.69
N VAL A 558 15.39 17.17 0.46
CA VAL A 558 16.86 17.10 0.51
C VAL A 558 17.36 15.87 -0.26
N ASP A 559 16.62 14.76 -0.21
CA ASP A 559 16.94 13.53 -0.94
C ASP A 559 16.76 13.70 -2.46
N ARG A 560 15.73 14.44 -2.91
CA ARG A 560 15.50 14.80 -4.32
C ARG A 560 16.57 15.73 -4.88
N GLN A 561 16.96 16.78 -4.12
CA GLN A 561 18.04 17.69 -4.53
C GLN A 561 19.41 17.02 -4.54
N LYS A 562 19.62 15.99 -3.72
CA LYS A 562 20.86 15.21 -3.72
C LYS A 562 20.95 14.27 -4.92
N ARG A 563 19.85 13.59 -5.27
CA ARG A 563 19.77 12.73 -6.48
C ARG A 563 19.89 13.52 -7.79
N LEU A 564 19.22 14.67 -7.89
CA LEU A 564 19.33 15.55 -9.07
C LEU A 564 20.75 16.13 -9.24
N LYS A 565 21.51 16.32 -8.15
CA LYS A 565 22.92 16.71 -8.21
C LYS A 565 23.83 15.55 -8.60
N GLU A 566 23.53 14.33 -8.16
CA GLU A 566 24.27 13.12 -8.51
C GLU A 566 24.04 12.71 -9.99
N GLU A 567 22.86 12.99 -10.54
CA GLU A 567 22.54 12.74 -11.96
C GLU A 567 23.09 13.85 -12.90
N GLY A 568 23.22 15.09 -12.41
CA GLY A 568 23.71 16.23 -13.19
C GLY A 568 25.22 16.29 -13.47
N GLU A 569 26.03 15.39 -12.89
CA GLU A 569 27.49 15.36 -13.09
C GLU A 569 27.95 14.48 -14.26
N THR A 570 27.03 13.87 -15.03
CA THR A 570 27.39 12.96 -16.15
C THR A 570 27.14 13.49 -17.56
N GLU A 571 26.73 14.76 -17.75
CA GLU A 571 26.61 15.34 -19.09
C GLU A 571 27.43 16.63 -19.24
N THR A 572 28.59 16.50 -19.89
CA THR A 572 29.32 17.64 -20.46
C THR A 572 29.31 17.54 -22.00
N LEU A 573 29.03 18.70 -22.60
CA LEU A 573 29.40 19.16 -23.95
C LEU A 573 28.61 18.64 -25.16
N VAL A 574 27.60 19.42 -25.60
CA VAL A 574 27.57 19.98 -26.97
C VAL A 574 26.92 21.37 -26.95
N SER A 575 27.73 22.39 -27.18
CA SER A 575 27.33 23.77 -27.44
C SER A 575 26.80 23.94 -28.86
N ARG A 576 25.68 24.67 -29.03
CA ARG A 576 25.33 25.33 -30.28
C ARG A 576 24.58 26.63 -29.99
N ASP A 577 25.22 27.73 -30.37
CA ASP A 577 24.64 29.07 -30.50
C ASP A 577 23.44 29.08 -31.44
N VAL A 578 22.52 30.05 -31.25
CA VAL A 578 22.05 31.02 -32.26
C VAL A 578 21.00 31.97 -31.67
N ASN A 579 21.35 33.26 -31.74
CA ASN A 579 20.60 34.51 -31.88
C ASN A 579 19.33 34.87 -31.10
N GLU A 580 19.48 36.04 -30.48
CA GLU A 580 18.51 37.11 -30.21
C GLU A 580 17.62 37.49 -31.40
N SER A 581 16.35 37.81 -31.13
CA SER A 581 15.71 38.99 -31.69
C SER A 581 14.53 39.44 -30.84
N SER A 582 14.68 40.64 -30.27
CA SER A 582 13.70 41.51 -29.66
C SER A 582 12.60 41.96 -30.62
N THR A 583 11.36 42.09 -30.14
CA THR A 583 10.45 43.17 -30.55
C THR A 583 9.51 43.53 -29.40
N GLU A 584 9.63 44.78 -28.97
CA GLU A 584 8.70 45.54 -28.13
C GLU A 584 7.41 45.83 -28.89
N ALA A 585 6.28 45.88 -28.17
CA ALA A 585 5.11 46.67 -28.55
C ALA A 585 4.30 47.02 -27.30
N GLU A 586 4.45 48.27 -26.87
CA GLU A 586 3.53 48.97 -25.98
C GLU A 586 2.22 49.27 -26.70
N THR A 587 1.08 49.11 -26.02
CA THR A 587 -0.05 50.04 -26.17
C THR A 587 -0.82 50.12 -24.85
N ASP A 588 -1.11 51.37 -24.51
CA ASP A 588 -1.67 51.89 -23.27
C ASP A 588 -3.21 52.11 -23.40
N ALA A 589 -3.83 52.39 -22.25
CA ALA A 589 -5.10 53.10 -22.03
C ALA A 589 -6.44 52.34 -21.86
N SER A 590 -6.88 52.37 -20.59
CA SER A 590 -8.08 53.08 -20.07
C SER A 590 -9.26 52.27 -19.51
N GLU A 591 -9.58 52.65 -18.27
CA GLU A 591 -10.67 52.24 -17.36
C GLU A 591 -12.05 52.71 -17.84
N GLU A 592 -13.10 51.93 -17.53
CA GLU A 592 -14.39 52.48 -17.09
C GLU A 592 -15.15 51.46 -16.23
N ASP A 593 -15.52 51.89 -15.03
CA ASP A 593 -16.34 51.20 -14.03
C ASP A 593 -17.79 50.96 -14.52
N ARG A 594 -18.35 49.76 -14.26
CA ARG A 594 -19.77 49.57 -13.93
C ARG A 594 -20.00 48.34 -13.04
N GLU A 595 -20.61 48.59 -11.89
CA GLU A 595 -21.19 47.60 -10.97
C GLU A 595 -22.30 46.78 -11.66
N GLY A 596 -22.38 45.49 -11.34
CA GLY A 596 -23.46 44.59 -11.78
C GLY A 596 -23.31 43.18 -11.21
N ASP A 597 -24.03 42.93 -10.12
CA ASP A 597 -24.23 41.67 -9.42
C ASP A 597 -24.91 40.60 -10.31
N SER A 598 -24.25 39.46 -10.55
CA SER A 598 -24.88 38.15 -10.77
C SER A 598 -23.85 37.01 -10.74
N SER A 599 -23.92 36.18 -9.71
CA SER A 599 -23.11 34.99 -9.51
C SER A 599 -23.58 33.81 -10.38
N GLU A 600 -22.90 33.59 -11.50
CA GLU A 600 -22.78 32.28 -12.16
C GLU A 600 -21.32 32.19 -12.64
N GLU A 601 -20.44 31.57 -11.87
CA GLU A 601 -19.05 31.34 -12.28
C GLU A 601 -18.94 30.03 -13.07
N ASP A 602 -18.53 30.22 -14.31
CA ASP A 602 -18.14 29.23 -15.30
C ASP A 602 -17.02 28.31 -14.80
N GLN A 603 -17.18 27.02 -15.10
CA GLN A 603 -16.12 26.01 -14.98
C GLN A 603 -15.20 26.13 -16.19
N ASP A 604 -14.03 26.74 -16.00
CA ASP A 604 -12.92 26.63 -16.94
C ASP A 604 -12.32 25.21 -16.87
N ASP A 605 -12.77 24.36 -17.80
CA ASP A 605 -12.19 23.04 -18.10
C ASP A 605 -10.78 23.22 -18.70
N ALA A 606 -9.78 23.28 -17.82
CA ALA A 606 -8.39 23.09 -18.21
C ALA A 606 -8.17 21.63 -18.66
N ARG A 607 -8.07 21.48 -19.99
CA ARG A 607 -7.83 20.24 -20.72
C ARG A 607 -6.58 19.49 -20.22
N VAL A 608 -6.80 18.53 -19.36
CA VAL A 608 -5.82 17.53 -18.88
C VAL A 608 -5.40 16.62 -20.05
N PRO A 609 -4.13 16.14 -20.14
CA PRO A 609 -3.73 15.13 -21.12
C PRO A 609 -4.17 13.72 -20.70
N PHE A 610 -5.19 13.61 -19.84
CA PHE A 610 -5.90 12.38 -19.55
C PHE A 610 -7.13 12.36 -20.46
N GLY A 611 -7.12 11.44 -21.42
CA GLY A 611 -8.32 11.12 -22.18
C GLY A 611 -9.49 10.92 -21.23
N GLU A 612 -10.64 11.44 -21.63
CA GLU A 612 -11.91 11.32 -20.94
C GLU A 612 -11.98 10.00 -20.14
N ILE A 613 -12.24 10.08 -18.83
CA ILE A 613 -12.78 8.93 -18.09
C ILE A 613 -14.23 8.72 -18.58
N LYS A 614 -14.36 8.39 -19.86
CA LYS A 614 -15.56 7.85 -20.47
C LYS A 614 -15.26 6.38 -20.72
N ASN A 615 -16.06 5.57 -20.06
CA ASN A 615 -16.05 4.11 -20.03
C ASN A 615 -15.10 3.50 -18.98
N MET A 616 -15.38 3.78 -17.69
CA MET A 616 -15.49 2.62 -16.79
C MET A 616 -16.51 1.68 -17.46
N ASN A 617 -16.09 0.49 -17.85
CA ASN A 617 -17.00 -0.48 -18.45
C ASN A 617 -18.22 -0.62 -17.53
N LYS A 618 -19.43 -0.53 -18.09
CA LYS A 618 -20.66 -0.85 -17.35
C LYS A 618 -20.61 -2.26 -16.74
N GLU A 619 -19.71 -3.11 -17.23
CA GLU A 619 -19.45 -4.45 -16.73
C GLU A 619 -18.71 -4.49 -15.38
N ASP A 620 -18.02 -3.42 -14.96
CA ASP A 620 -17.37 -3.33 -13.64
C ASP A 620 -18.35 -2.91 -12.52
N PHE A 621 -19.55 -2.45 -12.89
CA PHE A 621 -20.64 -2.18 -11.97
C PHE A 621 -21.58 -3.39 -11.90
N ILE A 622 -21.23 -4.37 -11.07
CA ILE A 622 -22.16 -5.46 -10.75
C ILE A 622 -23.31 -4.88 -9.90
N SER A 623 -24.41 -4.60 -10.59
CA SER A 623 -25.75 -4.30 -10.04
C SER A 623 -26.14 -5.33 -8.98
N ASN A 624 -26.26 -4.91 -7.72
CA ASN A 624 -26.94 -5.67 -6.69
C ASN A 624 -28.46 -5.46 -6.85
N GLN A 625 -29.12 -6.35 -7.58
CA GLN A 625 -30.55 -6.61 -7.42
C GLN A 625 -30.78 -8.10 -7.19
N ARG A 626 -31.05 -8.46 -5.93
CA ARG A 626 -32.09 -9.41 -5.54
C ARG A 626 -32.39 -9.25 -4.05
#